data_AF-A0A0S9P492-F1
#
_entry.id   AF-A0A0S9P492-F1
#
_cell.length_a   1.000
_cell.length_b   1.000
_cell.length_c   1.000
_cell.angle_alpha   90.00
_cell.angle_beta   90.00
_cell.angle_gamma   90.00
#
_symmetry.space_group_name_H-M   'P 1'
#
loop_
_entity.id
_entity.type
_entity.pdbx_description
1 polymer ?
#
loop_
_entity_poly.entity_id
_entity_poly.type
_entity_poly.pdbx_seq_one_letter_code
_entity_poly.pdbx_strand_id
1 'polypeptide(L)'
;MANRRRGEVTLALGPERYTLCLTLGALAELEDALGAADLTELAARFGEGRLRSRDLIALLGAALRGGGHDLDAAAVAALPLAGDLEAIGTAIGAVLAAAFGEAPETP
;
A
#
# COMPACT_ATOMS: atom_id res chain seq x y z
N MET A 1 0.01 18.03 1.33
CA MET A 1 -0.46 17.80 -0.05
C MET A 1 0.38 16.66 -0.59
N ALA A 2 -0.23 15.58 -1.10
CA ALA A 2 0.54 14.46 -1.64
C ALA A 2 1.27 14.85 -2.94
N ASN A 3 2.56 14.55 -3.00
CA ASN A 3 3.39 14.81 -4.17
C ASN A 3 3.44 13.58 -5.09
N ARG A 4 2.66 13.62 -6.17
CA ARG A 4 2.61 12.53 -7.17
C ARG A 4 3.96 12.24 -7.82
N ARG A 5 4.88 13.23 -7.88
CA ARG A 5 6.26 13.00 -8.39
C ARG A 5 7.13 12.19 -7.44
N ARG A 6 6.76 12.12 -6.16
CA ARG A 6 7.41 11.28 -5.13
C ARG A 6 6.70 9.93 -4.93
N GLY A 7 5.65 9.65 -5.71
CA GLY A 7 4.82 8.45 -5.51
C GLY A 7 3.94 8.52 -4.26
N GLU A 8 3.65 9.71 -3.74
CA GLU A 8 2.72 9.87 -2.62
C GLU A 8 1.26 9.82 -3.11
N VAL A 9 0.41 9.12 -2.36
CA VAL A 9 -1.03 9.02 -2.59
C VAL A 9 -1.77 9.41 -1.33
N THR A 10 -2.90 10.12 -1.46
CA THR A 10 -3.75 10.47 -0.31
C THR A 10 -4.85 9.41 -0.17
N LEU A 11 -5.02 8.89 1.04
CA LEU A 11 -6.12 8.01 1.41
C LEU A 11 -6.92 8.67 2.54
N ALA A 12 -8.23 8.81 2.37
CA ALA A 12 -9.12 9.26 3.42
C ALA A 12 -9.78 8.04 4.09
N LEU A 13 -9.68 7.94 5.42
CA LEU A 13 -10.40 6.91 6.19
C LEU A 13 -11.19 7.63 7.28
N GLY A 14 -12.51 7.66 7.12
CA GLY A 14 -13.39 8.44 7.98
C GLY A 14 -13.02 9.95 7.95
N PRO A 15 -12.82 10.61 9.10
CA PRO A 15 -12.47 12.03 9.15
C PRO A 15 -10.98 12.31 8.87
N GLU A 16 -10.14 11.28 8.87
CA GLU A 16 -8.68 11.43 8.78
C GLU A 16 -8.18 11.25 7.35
N ARG A 17 -7.09 11.95 7.03
CA ARG A 17 -6.40 11.86 5.73
C ARG A 17 -4.97 11.41 5.96
N TYR A 18 -4.63 10.29 5.35
CA TYR A 18 -3.32 9.70 5.38
C TYR A 18 -2.59 9.92 4.07
N THR A 19 -1.27 9.99 4.15
CA THR A 19 -0.39 9.98 2.99
C THR A 19 0.26 8.61 2.94
N LEU A 20 0.19 7.96 1.79
CA LEU A 20 0.79 6.67 1.50
C LEU A 20 1.99 6.87 0.60
N CYS A 21 3.10 6.19 0.88
CA CYS A 21 4.27 6.17 0.03
C CYS A 21 5.03 4.84 0.24
N LEU A 22 5.40 4.17 -0.85
CA LEU A 22 6.30 3.01 -0.79
C LEU A 22 7.73 3.49 -0.96
N THR A 23 8.41 3.66 0.17
CA THR A 23 9.86 3.88 0.20
C THR A 23 10.58 2.54 0.09
N LEU A 24 11.89 2.55 -0.18
CA LEU A 24 12.69 1.31 -0.15
C LEU A 24 12.63 0.60 1.21
N GLY A 25 12.52 1.35 2.31
CA GLY A 25 12.32 0.76 3.64
C GLY A 25 10.96 0.09 3.78
N ALA A 26 9.89 0.74 3.29
CA ALA A 26 8.56 0.15 3.28
C ALA A 26 8.48 -1.12 2.41
N LEU A 27 9.21 -1.16 1.29
CA LEU A 27 9.31 -2.35 0.45
C LEU A 27 10.06 -3.49 1.16
N ALA A 28 11.18 -3.21 1.81
CA ALA A 28 11.91 -4.21 2.59
C ALA A 28 11.05 -4.81 3.73
N GLU A 29 10.30 -3.96 4.44
CA GLU A 29 9.34 -4.42 5.44
C GLU A 29 8.25 -5.32 4.85
N LEU A 30 7.84 -5.09 3.60
CA LEU A 30 6.85 -5.92 2.92
C LEU A 30 7.40 -7.26 2.47
N GLU A 31 8.65 -7.31 2.02
CA GLU A 31 9.35 -8.56 1.69
C GLU A 31 9.34 -9.48 2.92
N ASP A 32 9.76 -8.94 4.08
CA ASP A 32 9.76 -9.66 5.35
C ASP A 32 8.34 -10.06 5.80
N ALA A 33 7.37 -9.14 5.73
CA ALA A 33 6.02 -9.38 6.22
C ALA A 33 5.23 -10.38 5.35
N LEU A 34 5.48 -10.40 4.04
CA LEU A 34 4.77 -11.27 3.08
C LEU A 34 5.56 -12.55 2.76
N GLY A 35 6.81 -12.64 3.20
CA GLY A 35 7.71 -13.76 2.93
C GLY A 35 8.14 -13.83 1.46
N ALA A 36 8.28 -12.68 0.80
CA ALA A 36 8.75 -12.59 -0.58
C ALA A 36 10.28 -12.52 -0.60
N ALA A 37 10.91 -13.25 -1.52
CA ALA A 37 12.36 -13.29 -1.65
C ALA A 37 12.93 -12.03 -2.30
N ASP A 38 12.13 -11.35 -3.13
CA ASP A 38 12.52 -10.15 -3.85
C ASP A 38 11.29 -9.31 -4.30
N LEU A 39 11.59 -8.10 -4.78
CA LEU A 39 10.61 -7.16 -5.36
C LEU A 39 9.82 -7.74 -6.55
N THR A 40 10.37 -8.70 -7.29
CA THR A 40 9.67 -9.31 -8.44
C THR A 40 8.57 -10.24 -7.95
N GLU A 41 8.85 -11.04 -6.91
CA GLU A 41 7.85 -11.88 -6.24
C GLU A 41 6.74 -11.03 -5.60
N LEU A 42 7.10 -9.91 -4.94
CA LEU A 42 6.12 -8.95 -4.43
C LEU A 42 5.22 -8.41 -5.54
N ALA A 43 5.81 -7.92 -6.64
CA ALA A 43 5.06 -7.36 -7.76
C ALA A 43 4.11 -8.40 -8.39
N ALA A 44 4.57 -9.64 -8.59
CA ALA A 44 3.74 -10.73 -9.11
C ALA A 44 2.57 -11.04 -8.18
N ARG A 45 2.83 -11.11 -6.86
CA ARG A 45 1.78 -11.36 -5.85
C ARG A 45 0.69 -10.30 -5.86
N PHE A 46 1.06 -9.02 -6.01
CA PHE A 46 0.11 -7.92 -6.10
C PHE A 46 -0.66 -7.94 -7.44
N GLY A 47 0.03 -8.23 -8.55
CA GLY A 47 -0.56 -8.27 -9.89
C GLY A 47 -1.56 -9.41 -10.11
N GLU A 48 -1.39 -10.55 -9.43
CA GLU A 48 -2.32 -11.69 -9.52
C GLU A 48 -3.63 -11.49 -8.73
N GLY A 49 -3.78 -10.39 -7.98
CA GLY A 49 -4.99 -10.11 -7.19
C GLY A 49 -5.22 -11.06 -6.02
N ARG A 50 -4.21 -11.84 -5.60
CA ARG A 50 -4.32 -12.85 -4.53
C ARG A 50 -4.11 -12.27 -3.12
N LEU A 51 -4.54 -11.03 -2.88
CA LEU A 51 -4.33 -10.39 -1.58
C LEU A 51 -5.34 -10.85 -0.54
N ARG A 52 -4.83 -11.37 0.57
CA ARG A 52 -5.64 -11.62 1.77
C ARG A 52 -5.76 -10.35 2.60
N SER A 53 -6.74 -10.27 3.50
CA SER A 53 -6.89 -9.12 4.41
C SER A 53 -5.62 -8.83 5.22
N ARG A 54 -4.85 -9.86 5.60
CA ARG A 54 -3.55 -9.71 6.28
C ARG A 54 -2.51 -9.03 5.39
N ASP A 55 -2.53 -9.33 4.09
CA ASP A 55 -1.58 -8.76 3.13
C ASP A 55 -1.93 -7.28 2.91
N LEU A 56 -3.22 -6.95 2.86
CA LEU A 56 -3.70 -5.57 2.82
C LEU A 56 -3.28 -4.78 4.07
N ILE A 57 -3.37 -5.38 5.27
CA ILE A 57 -2.92 -4.72 6.51
C ILE A 57 -1.41 -4.46 6.46
N ALA A 58 -0.62 -5.45 6.05
CA ALA A 58 0.83 -5.30 5.92
C ALA A 58 1.19 -4.20 4.91
N LEU A 59 0.57 -4.23 3.73
CA LEU A 59 0.77 -3.26 2.66
C LEU A 59 0.37 -1.85 3.05
N LEU A 60 -0.83 -1.69 3.62
CA LEU A 60 -1.33 -0.41 4.07
C LEU A 60 -0.43 0.15 5.18
N GLY A 61 -0.01 -0.69 6.15
CA GLY A 61 0.89 -0.27 7.21
C GLY A 61 2.26 0.18 6.71
N ALA A 62 2.87 -0.58 5.79
CA ALA A 62 4.16 -0.20 5.19
C ALA A 62 4.04 1.12 4.40
N ALA A 63 2.97 1.28 3.61
CA ALA A 63 2.73 2.50 2.84
C ALA A 63 2.44 3.72 3.74
N LEU A 64 1.71 3.53 4.84
CA LEU A 64 1.47 4.57 5.85
C LEU A 64 2.78 5.01 6.51
N ARG A 65 3.62 4.07 6.95
CA ARG A 65 4.94 4.36 7.53
C ARG A 65 5.86 5.07 6.56
N GLY A 66 5.91 4.61 5.30
CA GLY A 66 6.67 5.30 4.26
C GLY A 66 6.13 6.70 3.93
N GLY A 67 4.84 6.95 4.16
CA GLY A 67 4.21 8.27 4.07
C GLY A 67 4.32 9.14 5.33
N GLY A 68 5.04 8.67 6.36
CA GLY A 68 5.31 9.40 7.61
C GLY A 68 4.30 9.17 8.73
N HIS A 69 3.45 8.13 8.64
CA HIS A 69 2.48 7.76 9.68
C HIS A 69 3.00 6.55 10.47
N ASP A 70 3.34 6.75 11.74
CA ASP A 70 3.85 5.69 12.61
C ASP A 70 2.71 4.81 13.15
N LEU A 71 2.19 3.93 12.28
CA LEU A 71 1.10 3.01 12.59
C LEU A 71 1.61 1.56 12.49
N ASP A 72 1.42 0.80 13.56
CA ASP A 72 1.72 -0.63 13.59
C ASP A 72 0.59 -1.46 12.96
N ALA A 73 0.81 -2.77 12.80
CA ALA A 73 -0.16 -3.65 12.16
C ALA A 73 -1.50 -3.72 12.92
N ALA A 74 -1.48 -3.58 14.26
CA ALA A 74 -2.69 -3.63 15.08
C ALA A 74 -3.51 -2.35 14.93
N ALA A 75 -2.86 -1.19 14.92
CA ALA A 75 -3.46 0.10 14.67
C ALA A 75 -4.08 0.14 13.27
N VAL A 76 -3.36 -0.35 12.25
CA VAL A 76 -3.87 -0.44 10.87
C VAL A 76 -5.09 -1.36 10.78
N ALA A 77 -5.06 -2.51 11.46
CA ALA A 77 -6.20 -3.43 11.49
C ALA A 77 -7.44 -2.85 12.20
N ALA A 78 -7.23 -1.91 13.13
CA ALA A 78 -8.29 -1.21 13.84
C ALA A 78 -8.80 0.05 13.11
N LEU A 79 -8.16 0.47 12.01
CA LEU A 79 -8.61 1.62 11.24
C LEU A 79 -10.03 1.39 10.72
N PRO A 80 -10.92 2.39 10.80
CA PRO A 80 -12.25 2.27 10.28
C PRO A 80 -12.18 2.16 8.76
N LEU A 81 -12.50 0.97 8.23
CA LEU A 81 -13.00 0.86 6.86
C LEU A 81 -14.36 1.54 6.86
N ALA A 82 -14.40 2.85 6.60
CA ALA A 82 -15.61 3.66 6.60
C ALA A 82 -16.54 3.34 5.40
N GLY A 83 -16.77 2.04 5.12
CA GLY A 83 -17.53 1.53 3.98
C GLY A 83 -16.72 1.41 2.67
N ASP A 84 -15.53 2.00 2.59
CA ASP A 84 -14.82 2.22 1.33
C ASP A 84 -13.61 1.28 1.12
N LEU A 85 -13.87 -0.03 1.04
CA LEU A 85 -12.86 -0.99 0.58
C LEU A 85 -12.35 -0.64 -0.83
N GLU A 86 -13.21 -0.03 -1.65
CA GLU A 86 -12.86 0.47 -2.98
C GLU A 86 -11.85 1.62 -2.94
N ALA A 87 -12.00 2.58 -2.01
CA ALA A 87 -11.03 3.67 -1.87
C ALA A 87 -9.66 3.15 -1.41
N ILE A 88 -9.64 2.17 -0.51
CA ILE A 88 -8.41 1.48 -0.10
C ILE A 88 -7.78 0.78 -1.30
N GLY A 89 -8.55 -0.02 -2.06
CA GLY A 89 -8.06 -0.71 -3.25
C GLY A 89 -7.50 0.26 -4.30
N THR A 90 -8.19 1.37 -4.54
CA THR A 90 -7.75 2.42 -5.47
C THR A 90 -6.46 3.09 -5.01
N ALA A 91 -6.38 3.44 -3.73
CA ALA A 91 -5.18 4.07 -3.17
C ALA A 91 -3.97 3.12 -3.19
N ILE A 92 -4.19 1.85 -2.82
CA ILE A 92 -3.16 0.81 -2.89
C ILE A 92 -2.70 0.60 -4.33
N GLY A 93 -3.61 0.48 -5.30
CA GLY A 93 -3.27 0.35 -6.72
C GLY A 93 -2.45 1.53 -7.22
N ALA A 94 -2.81 2.75 -6.83
CA ALA A 94 -2.06 3.95 -7.21
C ALA A 94 -0.64 3.98 -6.60
N VAL A 95 -0.48 3.54 -5.35
CA VAL A 95 0.83 3.48 -4.69
C VAL A 95 1.71 2.39 -5.28
N LEU A 96 1.13 1.21 -5.59
CA LEU A 96 1.83 0.14 -6.27
C LEU A 96 2.28 0.55 -7.68
N ALA A 97 1.40 1.20 -8.45
CA ALA A 97 1.74 1.75 -9.77
C ALA A 97 2.85 2.81 -9.68
N ALA A 98 2.89 3.61 -8.61
CA ALA A 98 3.96 4.56 -8.38
C ALA A 98 5.31 3.90 -8.04
N ALA A 99 5.30 2.73 -7.38
CA ALA A 99 6.50 2.02 -6.96
C ALA A 99 7.06 1.08 -8.04
N PHE A 100 6.20 0.32 -8.71
CA PHE A 100 6.57 -0.72 -9.69
C PHE A 100 6.36 -0.29 -11.15
N GLY A 101 5.75 0.88 -11.37
CA GLY A 101 5.27 1.30 -12.69
C GLY A 101 3.84 0.80 -12.95
N GLU A 102 3.17 1.41 -13.92
CA GLU A 102 1.86 0.95 -14.39
C GLU A 102 2.08 -0.38 -15.11
N ALA A 103 1.37 -1.44 -14.70
CA ALA A 103 1.37 -2.69 -15.47
C ALA A 103 0.90 -2.35 -16.90
N PRO A 104 1.59 -2.80 -17.96
CA PRO A 104 1.16 -2.50 -19.31
C PRO A 104 -0.28 -2.97 -19.48
N GLU A 105 -1.18 -2.05 -19.85
CA GLU A 105 -2.51 -2.40 -20.34
C GLU A 105 -2.29 -3.43 -21.45
N THR A 106 -2.68 -4.68 -21.20
CA THR A 106 -2.62 -5.69 -22.24
C THR A 106 -3.75 -5.37 -23.21
N PRO A 107 -3.45 -5.02 -24.48
CA PRO A 107 -4.45 -4.62 -25.46
C PRO A 107 -5.39 -5.77 -25.85
#